data_AF-G7YPS5-F1
#
_entry.id   AF-G7YPS5-F1
#
_cell.length_a   1.000
_cell.length_b   1.000
_cell.length_c   1.000
_cell.angle_alpha   90.00
_cell.angle_beta   90.00
_cell.angle_gamma   90.00
#
_symmetry.space_group_name_H-M   'P 1'
#
loop_
_entity.id
_entity.type
_entity.pdbx_description
1 polymer ?
#
loop_
_entity_poly.entity_id
_entity_poly.type
_entity_poly.pdbx_seq_one_letter_code
_entity_poly.pdbx_strand_id
1 'polypeptide(L)'
;MGSGSLAAMSVLESRFRFDMDRKEAMQLVRDAIAAGIFNDLGSGSNVDLCVITQDEVKHFEPYDVACQAGQREAKYNPPAGATTTLTSKVQKVEFDVVTTRVIRDMPDPRAEAMDVS
;
A
#
# COMPACT_ATOMS: atom_id res chain seq x y z
N MET A 1 -13.64 12.61 10.05
CA MET A 1 -14.74 11.76 10.57
C MET A 1 -14.21 10.34 10.74
N GLY A 2 -14.69 9.59 11.72
CA GLY A 2 -14.18 8.24 12.04
C GLY A 2 -13.90 8.07 13.54
N SER A 3 -13.53 6.87 13.96
CA SER A 3 -13.24 6.55 15.38
C SER A 3 -12.05 7.34 15.93
N GLY A 4 -10.97 7.49 15.16
CA GLY A 4 -9.79 8.29 15.52
C GLY A 4 -9.94 9.81 15.33
N SER A 5 -11.14 10.31 15.06
CA SER A 5 -11.34 11.72 14.68
C SER A 5 -11.05 12.72 15.80
N LEU A 6 -11.28 12.35 17.07
CA LEU A 6 -11.00 13.23 18.21
C LEU A 6 -9.50 13.49 18.38
N ALA A 7 -8.67 12.44 18.19
CA ALA A 7 -7.22 12.57 18.23
C ALA A 7 -6.72 13.43 17.07
N ALA A 8 -7.22 13.19 15.85
CA ALA A 8 -6.89 14.01 14.69
C ALA A 8 -7.27 15.48 14.87
N MET A 9 -8.47 15.75 15.41
CA MET A 9 -8.96 17.10 15.64
C MET A 9 -8.07 17.88 16.61
N SER A 10 -7.54 17.24 17.66
CA SER A 10 -6.63 17.92 18.60
C SER A 10 -5.34 18.42 17.94
N VAL A 11 -4.82 17.71 16.93
CA VAL A 11 -3.65 18.14 16.15
C VAL A 11 -4.01 19.29 15.21
N LEU A 12 -5.18 19.21 14.56
CA LEU A 12 -5.65 20.27 13.66
C LEU A 12 -5.87 21.59 14.41
N GLU A 13 -6.62 21.56 15.51
CA GLU A 13 -6.92 22.75 16.33
C GLU A 13 -5.66 23.39 16.92
N SER A 14 -4.64 22.60 17.27
CA SER A 14 -3.42 23.13 17.90
C SER A 14 -2.42 23.75 16.92
N ARG A 15 -2.45 23.37 15.63
CA ARG A 15 -1.38 23.72 14.68
C ARG A 15 -1.86 24.37 13.37
N PHE A 16 -3.16 24.35 13.09
CA PHE A 16 -3.69 24.95 11.88
C PHE A 16 -3.43 26.45 11.83
N ARG A 17 -3.13 26.94 10.62
CA ARG A 17 -3.00 28.37 10.30
C ARG A 17 -3.66 28.63 8.95
N PHE A 18 -4.11 29.86 8.73
CA PHE A 18 -4.53 30.29 7.41
C PHE A 18 -3.34 30.34 6.45
N ASP A 19 -3.60 30.11 5.16
CA ASP A 19 -2.64 30.27 4.06
C ASP A 19 -1.34 29.45 4.23
N MET A 20 -1.45 28.22 4.73
CA MET A 20 -0.31 27.29 4.84
C MET A 20 0.22 26.87 3.47
N ASP A 21 1.55 26.74 3.38
CA ASP A 21 2.19 26.17 2.21
C ASP A 21 1.79 24.70 2.02
N ARG A 22 1.79 24.24 0.76
CA ARG A 22 1.48 22.84 0.39
C ARG A 22 2.19 21.82 1.29
N LYS A 23 3.49 22.01 1.53
CA LYS A 23 4.30 21.09 2.34
C LYS A 23 3.90 21.11 3.81
N GLU A 24 3.59 22.29 4.36
CA GLU A 24 3.13 22.44 5.74
C GLU A 24 1.76 21.80 5.93
N ALA A 25 0.83 22.02 4.99
CA ALA A 25 -0.50 21.43 5.00
C ALA A 25 -0.43 19.90 4.92
N MET A 26 0.39 19.34 4.03
CA MET A 26 0.61 17.89 3.93
C MET A 26 1.16 17.31 5.24
N GLN A 27 2.13 17.99 5.86
CA GLN A 27 2.72 17.57 7.12
C GLN A 27 1.70 17.64 8.29
N LEU A 28 0.87 18.69 8.35
CA LEU A 28 -0.19 18.82 9.34
C LEU A 28 -1.21 17.69 9.23
N VAL A 29 -1.68 17.39 8.02
CA VAL A 29 -2.65 16.30 7.78
C VAL A 29 -2.02 14.96 8.14
N ARG A 30 -0.76 14.72 7.75
CA ARG A 30 -0.05 13.50 8.14
C ARG A 30 -0.02 13.33 9.66
N ASP A 31 0.35 14.38 10.40
CA ASP A 31 0.42 14.33 11.86
C ASP A 31 -0.94 14.10 12.51
N ALA A 32 -2.00 14.67 11.95
CA ALA A 32 -3.37 14.46 12.43
C ALA A 32 -3.84 13.01 12.23
N ILE A 33 -3.56 12.42 11.06
CA ILE A 33 -3.90 11.01 10.81
C ILE A 33 -3.04 10.08 11.66
N ALA A 34 -1.74 10.37 11.81
CA ALA A 34 -0.86 9.61 12.69
C ALA A 34 -1.34 9.64 14.15
N ALA A 35 -1.81 10.79 14.64
CA ALA A 35 -2.43 10.87 15.97
C ALA A 35 -3.68 9.99 16.09
N GLY A 36 -4.51 9.91 15.05
CA GLY A 36 -5.61 8.95 14.98
C GLY A 36 -5.12 7.50 15.07
N ILE A 37 -4.14 7.13 14.23
CA ILE A 37 -3.55 5.78 14.19
C ILE A 37 -3.01 5.34 15.56
N PHE A 38 -2.27 6.20 16.25
CA PHE A 38 -1.63 5.83 17.52
C PHE A 38 -2.56 5.90 18.75
N ASN A 39 -3.72 6.54 18.64
CA ASN A 39 -4.63 6.75 19.78
C ASN A 39 -6.01 6.11 19.62
N ASP A 40 -6.31 5.47 18.49
CA ASP A 40 -7.56 4.76 18.23
C ASP A 40 -7.32 3.34 17.72
N LEU A 41 -7.94 2.35 18.38
CA LEU A 41 -7.80 0.93 18.03
C LEU A 41 -8.48 0.56 16.70
N GLY A 42 -9.46 1.35 16.27
CA GLY A 42 -10.13 1.18 14.98
C GLY A 42 -9.36 1.78 13.81
N SER A 43 -8.24 2.46 14.08
CA SER A 43 -7.39 3.14 13.10
C SER A 43 -6.01 2.46 13.03
N GLY A 44 -5.36 2.44 11.86
CA GLY A 44 -4.06 1.80 11.73
C GLY A 44 -3.55 1.72 10.29
N SER A 45 -2.38 1.08 10.14
CA SER A 45 -1.65 0.87 8.86
C SER A 45 -0.88 2.09 8.37
N ASN A 46 -1.25 2.66 7.22
CA ASN A 46 -0.50 3.70 6.52
C ASN A 46 -1.25 5.03 6.57
N VAL A 47 -0.53 6.10 6.28
CA VAL A 47 -1.11 7.41 6.01
C VAL A 47 -1.10 7.64 4.51
N ASP A 48 -2.28 7.85 3.95
CA ASP A 48 -2.48 8.19 2.54
C ASP A 48 -2.88 9.66 2.40
N LEU A 49 -2.36 10.33 1.37
CA LEU A 49 -2.67 11.74 1.09
C LEU A 49 -3.18 11.91 -0.34
N CYS A 50 -4.20 12.76 -0.49
CA CYS A 50 -4.65 13.25 -1.80
C CYS A 50 -4.50 14.77 -1.81
N VAL A 51 -3.67 15.29 -2.72
CA VAL A 51 -3.45 16.72 -2.89
C VAL A 51 -4.18 17.17 -4.14
N ILE A 52 -5.18 18.04 -3.96
CA ILE A 52 -6.00 18.60 -5.02
C ILE A 52 -5.63 20.08 -5.17
N THR A 53 -5.24 20.46 -6.38
CA THR A 53 -4.99 21.86 -6.78
C THR A 53 -5.92 22.20 -7.95
N GLN A 54 -5.88 23.45 -8.43
CA GLN A 54 -6.69 23.84 -9.60
C GLN A 54 -6.29 23.07 -10.87
N ASP A 55 -5.00 22.76 -11.02
CA ASP A 55 -4.44 22.16 -12.23
C ASP A 55 -4.32 20.63 -12.15
N GLU A 56 -4.07 20.10 -10.95
CA GLU A 56 -3.72 18.69 -10.76
C GLU A 56 -4.33 18.06 -9.50
N VAL A 57 -4.54 16.74 -9.61
CA VAL A 57 -4.84 15.83 -8.48
C VAL A 57 -3.68 14.83 -8.36
N LYS A 58 -3.11 14.71 -7.16
CA LYS A 58 -2.01 13.79 -6.86
C LYS A 58 -2.35 12.92 -5.66
N HIS A 59 -2.32 11.60 -5.87
CA HIS A 59 -2.51 10.58 -4.85
C HIS A 59 -1.16 10.06 -4.33
N PHE A 60 -1.04 9.87 -3.02
CA PHE A 60 0.13 9.32 -2.34
C PHE A 60 -0.31 8.15 -1.46
N GLU A 61 -0.07 6.93 -1.93
CA GLU A 61 -0.52 5.67 -1.32
C GLU A 61 0.63 4.63 -1.33
N PRO A 62 1.42 4.48 -0.25
CA PRO A 62 1.40 5.24 0.99
C PRO A 62 2.23 6.54 0.92
N TYR A 63 1.79 7.57 1.65
CA TYR A 63 2.64 8.75 1.92
C TYR A 63 3.61 8.47 3.08
N ASP A 64 3.12 7.86 4.15
CA ASP A 64 3.91 7.48 5.33
C ASP A 64 3.44 6.13 5.88
N VAL A 65 4.35 5.33 6.41
CA VAL A 65 4.07 4.04 7.05
C VAL A 65 4.29 4.22 8.55
N ALA A 66 3.21 4.59 9.27
CA ALA A 66 3.28 4.88 10.70
C ALA A 66 3.63 3.64 11.54
N CYS A 67 3.11 2.47 11.15
CA CYS A 67 3.33 1.21 11.84
C CYS A 67 3.92 0.17 10.88
N GLN A 68 5.16 -0.25 11.13
CA GLN A 68 5.78 -1.34 10.37
C GLN A 68 5.38 -2.69 10.95
N ALA A 69 4.98 -3.62 10.08
CA ALA A 69 4.70 -4.99 10.48
C ALA A 69 6.00 -5.70 10.86
N GLY A 70 5.95 -6.50 11.94
CA GLY A 70 7.05 -7.37 12.32
C GLY A 70 7.28 -8.47 11.28
N GLN A 71 8.53 -8.92 11.17
CA GLN A 71 8.85 -10.08 10.35
C GLN A 71 8.48 -11.36 11.11
N ARG A 72 7.82 -12.31 10.42
CA ARG A 72 7.54 -13.63 11.00
C ARG A 72 8.84 -14.41 11.13
N GLU A 73 9.20 -14.79 12.35
CA GLU A 73 10.45 -15.52 12.63
C GLU A 73 10.45 -16.96 12.09
N ALA A 74 9.28 -17.59 12.03
CA ALA A 74 9.14 -18.99 11.64
C ALA A 74 8.22 -19.17 10.42
N LYS A 75 8.55 -20.19 9.62
CA LYS A 75 7.75 -20.62 8.47
C LYS A 75 6.79 -21.73 8.91
N TYR A 76 5.49 -21.50 8.73
CA TYR A 76 4.43 -22.43 9.15
C TYR A 76 3.69 -23.05 7.95
N ASN A 77 4.37 -23.18 6.80
CA ASN A 77 3.75 -23.77 5.61
C ASN A 77 3.79 -25.30 5.74
N PRO A 78 2.64 -25.97 5.93
CA PRO A 78 2.61 -27.43 5.93
C PRO A 78 2.93 -27.97 4.53
N PRO A 79 3.43 -29.21 4.41
CA PRO A 79 3.64 -29.84 3.12
C PRO A 79 2.30 -30.05 2.39
N ALA A 80 2.37 -30.12 1.05
CA ALA A 80 1.19 -30.44 0.24
C ALA A 80 0.58 -31.79 0.66
N GLY A 81 -0.75 -31.85 0.77
CA GLY A 81 -1.46 -33.06 1.23
C GLY A 81 -1.63 -33.17 2.74
N ALA A 82 -1.18 -32.19 3.53
CA ALA A 82 -1.37 -32.19 4.99
C ALA A 82 -2.84 -32.06 5.45
N THR A 83 -3.73 -31.58 4.58
CA THR A 83 -5.17 -31.41 4.88
C THR A 83 -5.98 -32.47 4.14
N THR A 84 -6.75 -33.28 4.88
CA THR A 84 -7.65 -34.29 4.31
C THR A 84 -8.78 -33.63 3.52
N THR A 85 -9.02 -34.09 2.31
CA THR A 85 -10.14 -33.63 1.46
C THR A 85 -11.25 -34.66 1.43
N LEU A 86 -12.51 -34.23 1.57
CA LEU A 86 -13.68 -35.13 1.53
C LEU A 86 -14.14 -35.43 0.10
N THR A 87 -14.07 -34.44 -0.79
CA THR A 87 -14.45 -34.57 -2.20
C THR A 87 -13.66 -33.57 -3.02
N SER A 88 -13.15 -34.00 -4.18
CA SER A 88 -12.52 -33.13 -5.15
C SER A 88 -13.23 -33.26 -6.51
N LYS A 89 -13.45 -32.13 -7.16
CA LYS A 89 -13.99 -32.07 -8.53
C LYS A 89 -13.12 -31.14 -9.34
N VAL A 90 -12.62 -31.63 -10.47
CA VAL A 90 -11.82 -30.85 -11.40
C VAL A 90 -12.65 -30.65 -12.67
N GLN A 91 -12.93 -29.39 -13.01
CA GLN A 91 -13.55 -29.03 -14.28
C GLN A 91 -12.48 -28.44 -15.18
N LYS A 92 -12.23 -29.11 -16.31
CA LYS A 92 -11.34 -28.58 -17.34
C LYS A 92 -12.08 -27.48 -18.07
N VAL A 93 -11.46 -26.31 -18.17
CA VAL A 93 -11.97 -25.20 -18.98
C VAL A 93 -11.45 -25.41 -20.39
N GLU A 94 -12.36 -25.57 -21.35
CA GLU A 94 -12.02 -25.52 -22.77
C GLU A 94 -11.81 -24.06 -23.16
N PHE A 95 -10.65 -23.78 -23.76
CA PHE A 95 -10.34 -22.48 -24.33
C PHE A 95 -9.77 -22.71 -25.73
N ASP A 96 -10.16 -21.86 -26.66
CA ASP A 96 -9.59 -21.82 -28.00
C ASP A 96 -8.58 -20.68 -28.05
N VAL A 97 -7.34 -20.98 -28.46
CA VAL A 97 -6.28 -19.96 -28.51
C VAL A 97 -6.44 -19.15 -29.79
N VAL A 98 -7.27 -18.10 -29.73
CA VAL A 98 -7.59 -17.27 -30.90
C VAL A 98 -6.41 -16.38 -31.33
N THR A 99 -5.56 -15.95 -30.40
CA THR A 99 -4.39 -15.11 -30.74
C THR A 99 -3.28 -15.25 -29.71
N THR A 100 -2.08 -15.58 -30.15
CA THR A 100 -0.87 -15.57 -29.32
C THR A 100 -0.07 -14.30 -29.61
N ARG A 101 0.00 -13.38 -28.65
CA ARG A 101 0.89 -12.21 -28.71
C ARG A 101 2.10 -12.46 -27.81
N VAL A 102 3.27 -12.66 -28.41
CA VAL A 102 4.53 -12.78 -27.67
C VAL A 102 5.04 -11.38 -27.36
N ILE A 103 4.91 -10.94 -26.10
CA ILE A 103 5.52 -9.71 -25.59
C ILE A 103 6.81 -10.12 -24.89
N ARG A 104 7.97 -9.72 -25.45
CA ARG A 104 9.27 -9.94 -24.80
C ARG A 104 9.53 -8.79 -23.82
N ASP A 105 8.95 -8.89 -22.62
CA ASP A 105 9.18 -7.90 -21.56
C ASP A 105 10.46 -8.16 -20.74
N MET A 106 11.24 -9.20 -21.07
CA MET A 106 12.58 -9.37 -20.48
C MET A 106 13.65 -8.83 -21.43
N PRO A 107 14.56 -7.96 -20.94
CA PRO A 107 15.77 -7.61 -21.70
C PRO A 107 16.62 -8.87 -21.92
N ASP A 108 17.24 -8.95 -23.11
CA ASP A 108 18.08 -10.06 -23.52
C ASP A 108 19.24 -10.25 -22.52
N PRO A 109 19.40 -11.42 -21.87
CA PRO A 109 20.48 -11.66 -20.91
C PRO A 109 21.89 -11.56 -21.52
N ARG A 110 22.02 -11.44 -22.85
CA ARG A 110 23.30 -11.15 -23.52
C ARG A 110 23.71 -9.68 -23.47
N ALA A 111 22.80 -8.76 -23.17
CA ALA A 111 23.10 -7.32 -23.12
C ALA A 111 23.81 -6.89 -21.83
N GLU A 112 23.70 -7.66 -20.74
CA GLU A 112 24.36 -7.32 -19.45
C GLU A 112 25.76 -7.94 -19.28
N ALA A 113 26.20 -8.78 -20.22
CA ALA A 113 27.52 -9.39 -20.20
C ALA A 113 28.53 -8.60 -21.05
N MET A 114 28.66 -7.29 -20.86
CA MET A 114 29.77 -6.50 -21.43
C MET A 114 29.84 -5.11 -20.78
N ASP A 115 30.59 -4.99 -19.68
CA ASP A 115 31.78 -4.11 -19.57
C ASP A 115 32.25 -4.11 -18.11
N VAL A 116 33.25 -4.92 -17.80
CA VAL A 116 34.10 -4.78 -16.61
C VAL A 116 35.49 -4.52 -17.12
N SER A 117 35.85 -3.23 -17.20
CA SER A 117 37.18 -2.69 -17.40
C SER A 117 37.27 -1.35 -16.67
#